data_AF-A0A2V5K3V4-F1
#
_entry.id   AF-A0A2V5K3V4-F1
#
_cell.length_a   1.000
_cell.length_b   1.000
_cell.length_c   1.000
_cell.angle_alpha   90.00
_cell.angle_beta   90.00
_cell.angle_gamma   90.00
#
_symmetry.space_group_name_H-M   'P 1'
#
loop_
_entity.id
_entity.type
_entity.pdbx_description
1 polymer ?
#
loop_
_entity_poly.entity_id
_entity_poly.type
_entity_poly.pdbx_seq_one_letter_code
_entity_poly.pdbx_strand_id
1 'polypeptide(L)'
;MENGLRLLTDAQMRQFLTEGYVLLKTDFPESFHRRLVEQLSDVYRTEGNPGNNLLPRVRELQKVFDHPVVKGALTSVLGPDYSMHAHRHGHYNNSPKPGGWHKDSYWGYSRMRNHRPWWAMIMYFPQDTPVELGPTGIMPGTQCYESRTFASDESEGEVTAAGAAGTFALIHYDIWHRSTANVAGRERFMLKFEFMRTQAPTGPSWDNRDPVWRSPSAIEAPLHAHEAMWRDAWRWLMGRDEAADAVDGGGADVAALLERLRSADAAERTLAADRLALLGPAAAAAGAVPALAGALADAFEPAALNAAYGLARMGDAGVAALLAALGGDAPAVSRCAAYGLAVAGEAALGGLLAALASDRDETAARAAFALGEQRAAAASAPAVRALAALLERPSERLRQAAVDALGNVGAYRGDAAADAGVAALARALRDADVQVRFMAGLALAKWGARAEAAVPALVEALDDDNRYVRAHAAEALYYIGTPNAKEALLDFLRGSRWCPTTTPASTFYP
;
A
#
# COMPACT_ATOMS: atom_id res chain seq x y z
N MET A 1 2.57 -26.49 22.12
CA MET A 1 2.57 -25.10 22.66
C MET A 1 1.94 -24.23 21.60
N GLU A 2 0.73 -23.74 21.82
CA GLU A 2 0.07 -22.78 20.95
C GLU A 2 0.91 -21.49 20.93
N ASN A 3 1.83 -21.36 19.97
CA ASN A 3 2.54 -20.10 19.76
C ASN A 3 1.57 -19.14 19.06
N GLY A 4 0.71 -18.51 19.84
CA GLY A 4 -0.18 -17.44 19.38
C GLY A 4 0.62 -16.34 18.67
N LEU A 5 0.07 -15.81 17.59
CA LEU A 5 0.63 -14.66 16.89
C LEU A 5 0.84 -13.51 17.88
N ARG A 6 1.96 -12.79 17.77
CA ARG A 6 2.18 -11.56 18.53
C ARG A 6 1.70 -10.38 17.69
N LEU A 7 0.42 -10.06 17.83
CA LEU A 7 -0.24 -8.97 17.11
C LEU A 7 0.25 -7.60 17.59
N LEU A 8 0.11 -6.59 16.73
CA LEU A 8 0.36 -5.20 17.11
C LEU A 8 -0.71 -4.72 18.10
N THR A 9 -0.28 -3.88 19.03
CA THR A 9 -1.17 -3.17 19.95
C THR A 9 -1.86 -1.99 19.25
N ASP A 10 -2.90 -1.42 19.87
CA ASP A 10 -3.52 -0.17 19.41
C ASP A 10 -2.52 0.97 19.23
N ALA A 11 -1.54 1.08 20.13
CA ALA A 11 -0.51 2.12 20.04
C ALA A 11 0.38 1.94 18.80
N GLN A 12 0.79 0.70 18.51
CA GLN A 12 1.59 0.39 17.33
C GLN A 12 0.79 0.55 16.04
N MET A 13 -0.51 0.23 16.03
CA MET A 13 -1.37 0.48 14.87
C MET A 13 -1.58 1.98 14.63
N ARG A 14 -1.76 2.78 15.69
CA ARG A 14 -1.84 4.25 15.57
C ARG A 14 -0.52 4.82 15.03
N GLN A 15 0.62 4.37 15.55
CA GLN A 15 1.95 4.73 15.04
C GLN A 15 2.08 4.37 13.56
N PHE A 16 1.70 3.15 13.16
CA PHE A 16 1.78 2.74 11.76
C PHE A 16 0.94 3.64 10.84
N LEU A 17 -0.26 4.05 11.27
CA LEU A 17 -1.12 4.93 10.47
C LEU A 17 -0.60 6.38 10.39
N THR A 18 -0.04 6.91 11.48
CA THR A 18 0.47 8.29 11.50
C THR A 18 1.85 8.40 10.89
N GLU A 19 2.77 7.53 11.31
CA GLU A 19 4.19 7.59 10.96
C GLU A 19 4.58 6.66 9.81
N GLY A 20 3.74 5.68 9.45
CA GLY A 20 4.00 4.78 8.33
C GLY A 20 5.00 3.66 8.62
N TYR A 21 5.43 3.47 9.88
CA TYR A 21 6.31 2.37 10.26
C TYR A 21 6.12 1.88 11.70
N VAL A 22 6.62 0.68 11.98
CA VAL A 22 6.85 0.14 13.33
C VAL A 22 8.17 -0.63 13.32
N LEU A 23 9.05 -0.38 14.29
CA LEU A 23 10.26 -1.17 14.51
C LEU A 23 9.98 -2.30 15.51
N LEU A 24 10.32 -3.53 15.13
CA LEU A 24 10.09 -4.73 15.91
C LEU A 24 11.34 -5.60 15.92
N LYS A 25 11.39 -6.58 16.83
CA LYS A 25 12.50 -7.52 16.93
C LYS A 25 11.99 -8.94 17.16
N THR A 26 12.55 -9.91 16.43
CA THR A 26 12.35 -11.34 16.69
C THR A 26 13.17 -11.81 17.89
N ASP A 27 12.73 -12.87 18.57
CA ASP A 27 13.42 -13.52 19.69
C ASP A 27 14.15 -14.79 19.29
N PHE A 28 14.59 -14.89 18.02
CA PHE A 28 15.49 -15.95 17.61
C PHE A 28 16.81 -15.93 18.40
N PRO A 29 17.42 -17.09 18.68
CA PRO A 29 18.72 -17.14 19.33
C PRO A 29 19.80 -16.56 18.42
N GLU A 30 20.87 -16.01 19.02
CA GLU A 30 22.02 -15.46 18.27
C GLU A 30 22.59 -16.46 17.25
N SER A 31 22.59 -17.76 17.58
CA SER A 31 23.06 -18.82 16.68
C SER A 31 22.26 -18.93 15.39
N PHE A 32 20.96 -18.58 15.40
CA PHE A 32 20.14 -18.52 14.19
C PHE A 32 20.61 -17.40 13.27
N HIS A 33 20.78 -16.20 13.82
CA HIS A 33 21.26 -15.03 13.09
C HIS A 33 22.65 -15.25 12.50
N ARG A 34 23.56 -15.85 13.26
CA ARG A 34 24.91 -16.21 12.79
C ARG A 34 24.87 -17.13 11.57
N ARG A 35 24.12 -18.24 11.65
CA ARG A 35 23.94 -19.16 10.51
C ARG A 35 23.30 -18.50 9.30
N LEU A 36 22.33 -17.61 9.52
CA LEU A 36 21.67 -16.89 8.44
C LEU A 36 22.64 -15.94 7.72
N VAL A 37 23.47 -15.20 8.47
CA VAL A 37 24.51 -14.34 7.90
C VAL A 37 25.57 -15.15 7.16
N GLU A 38 26.04 -16.27 7.73
CA GLU A 38 26.99 -17.17 7.07
C GLU A 38 26.45 -17.67 5.72
N GLN A 39 25.18 -18.11 5.67
CA GLN A 39 24.53 -18.52 4.42
C GLN A 39 24.44 -17.36 3.41
N LEU A 40 24.09 -16.16 3.86
CA LEU A 40 24.00 -14.98 3.00
C LEU A 40 25.38 -14.60 2.44
N SER A 41 26.42 -14.51 3.28
CA SER A 41 27.78 -14.22 2.86
C SER A 41 28.30 -15.26 1.85
N ASP A 42 28.04 -16.55 2.08
CA ASP A 42 28.43 -17.60 1.14
C ASP A 42 27.73 -17.46 -0.21
N VAL A 43 26.41 -17.21 -0.23
CA VAL A 43 25.66 -16.95 -1.47
C VAL A 43 26.22 -15.74 -2.20
N TYR A 44 26.37 -14.61 -1.52
CA TYR A 44 26.83 -13.38 -2.17
C TYR A 44 28.26 -13.49 -2.69
N ARG A 45 29.14 -14.19 -1.97
CA ARG A 45 30.53 -14.41 -2.38
C ARG A 45 30.66 -15.36 -3.57
N THR A 46 29.81 -16.39 -3.65
CA THR A 46 29.95 -17.46 -4.66
C THR A 46 29.06 -17.25 -5.88
N GLU A 47 27.89 -16.63 -5.71
CA GLU A 47 26.86 -16.48 -6.76
C GLU A 47 26.50 -15.01 -7.03
N GLY A 48 26.83 -14.10 -6.13
CA GLY A 48 26.34 -12.71 -6.16
C GLY A 48 24.93 -12.57 -5.57
N ASN A 49 24.26 -11.46 -5.87
CA ASN A 49 22.90 -11.20 -5.37
C ASN A 49 21.90 -12.16 -6.05
N PRO A 50 21.19 -13.02 -5.30
CA PRO A 50 20.29 -14.01 -5.87
C PRO A 50 18.96 -13.41 -6.38
N GLY A 51 18.74 -12.09 -6.19
CA GLY A 51 17.51 -11.41 -6.56
C GLY A 51 16.28 -12.04 -5.93
N ASN A 52 15.23 -12.28 -6.73
CA ASN A 52 13.98 -12.88 -6.22
C ASN A 52 14.14 -14.34 -5.73
N ASN A 53 15.27 -15.00 -6.02
CA ASN A 53 15.53 -16.36 -5.56
C ASN A 53 16.03 -16.42 -4.10
N LEU A 54 15.96 -15.31 -3.36
CA LEU A 54 16.46 -15.21 -1.99
C LEU A 54 15.84 -16.27 -1.04
N LEU A 55 14.51 -16.46 -1.03
CA LEU A 55 13.86 -17.50 -0.20
C LEU A 55 14.28 -18.93 -0.56
N PRO A 56 14.17 -19.39 -1.83
CA PRO A 56 14.59 -20.74 -2.16
C PRO A 56 16.09 -20.95 -1.99
N ARG A 57 16.91 -19.89 -2.09
CA ARG A 57 18.37 -19.97 -1.93
C ARG A 57 18.84 -19.94 -0.47
N VAL A 58 18.14 -19.23 0.41
CA VAL A 58 18.47 -19.08 1.83
C VAL A 58 17.30 -19.59 2.67
N ARG A 59 17.27 -20.91 2.88
CA ARG A 59 16.11 -21.64 3.43
C ARG A 59 15.67 -21.17 4.82
N GLU A 60 16.61 -20.70 5.65
CA GLU A 60 16.31 -20.18 6.99
C GLU A 60 15.41 -18.93 6.95
N LEU A 61 15.35 -18.21 5.84
CA LEU A 61 14.51 -17.02 5.72
C LEU A 61 13.02 -17.30 5.83
N GLN A 62 12.56 -18.47 5.41
CA GLN A 62 11.14 -18.82 5.59
C GLN A 62 10.76 -18.80 7.07
N LYS A 63 11.67 -19.25 7.96
CA LYS A 63 11.44 -19.22 9.41
C LYS A 63 11.24 -17.81 9.94
N VAL A 64 11.89 -16.80 9.35
CA VAL A 64 11.70 -15.39 9.72
C VAL A 64 10.26 -14.97 9.47
N PHE A 65 9.69 -15.32 8.32
CA PHE A 65 8.31 -14.93 7.96
C PHE A 65 7.25 -15.78 8.64
N ASP A 66 7.59 -17.00 9.07
CA ASP A 66 6.74 -17.85 9.91
C ASP A 66 6.80 -17.46 11.40
N HIS A 67 7.74 -16.60 11.78
CA HIS A 67 7.95 -16.21 13.18
C HIS A 67 6.73 -15.44 13.74
N PRO A 68 6.25 -15.74 14.97
CA PRO A 68 5.02 -15.14 15.52
C PRO A 68 5.01 -13.61 15.56
N VAL A 69 6.17 -12.96 15.76
CA VAL A 69 6.30 -11.49 15.72
C VAL A 69 6.11 -10.94 14.30
N VAL A 70 6.73 -11.56 13.30
CA VAL A 70 6.70 -11.09 11.91
C VAL A 70 5.31 -11.33 11.32
N LYS A 71 4.81 -12.56 11.45
CA LYS A 71 3.48 -12.94 10.99
C LYS A 71 2.38 -12.17 11.73
N GLY A 72 2.54 -11.96 13.04
CA GLY A 72 1.60 -11.17 13.82
C GLY A 72 1.55 -9.69 13.40
N ALA A 73 2.69 -9.09 13.11
CA ALA A 73 2.77 -7.71 12.62
C ALA A 73 2.12 -7.55 11.23
N LEU A 74 2.44 -8.45 10.29
CA LEU A 74 1.82 -8.47 8.96
C LEU A 74 0.31 -8.71 9.04
N THR A 75 -0.14 -9.66 9.86
CA THR A 75 -1.57 -9.93 10.10
C THR A 75 -2.29 -8.69 10.64
N SER A 76 -1.65 -7.94 11.53
CA SER A 76 -2.23 -6.73 12.12
C SER A 76 -2.48 -5.63 11.09
N VAL A 77 -1.55 -5.44 10.15
CA VAL A 77 -1.63 -4.37 9.13
C VAL A 77 -2.39 -4.79 7.88
N LEU A 78 -2.21 -6.02 7.40
CA LEU A 78 -2.71 -6.49 6.10
C LEU A 78 -3.84 -7.52 6.20
N GLY A 79 -4.19 -7.99 7.40
CA GLY A 79 -5.16 -9.06 7.62
C GLY A 79 -4.54 -10.45 7.55
N PRO A 80 -5.24 -11.51 8.01
CA PRO A 80 -4.68 -12.85 8.17
C PRO A 80 -4.31 -13.56 6.85
N ASP A 81 -4.94 -13.17 5.74
CA ASP A 81 -4.76 -13.78 4.42
C ASP A 81 -3.88 -12.93 3.49
N TYR A 82 -3.00 -12.09 4.05
CA TYR A 82 -2.05 -11.30 3.27
C TYR A 82 -1.19 -12.20 2.37
N SER A 83 -0.71 -11.64 1.26
CA SER A 83 0.25 -12.30 0.39
C SER A 83 1.64 -11.72 0.50
N MET A 84 2.65 -12.57 0.33
CA MET A 84 4.03 -12.16 0.14
C MET A 84 4.32 -12.08 -1.37
N HIS A 85 4.60 -10.86 -1.83
CA HIS A 85 4.85 -10.60 -3.22
C HIS A 85 6.10 -11.34 -3.74
N ALA A 86 6.11 -11.65 -5.04
CA ALA A 86 7.22 -12.37 -5.67
C ALA A 86 8.51 -11.55 -5.70
N HIS A 87 8.40 -10.21 -5.75
CA HIS A 87 9.55 -9.32 -5.69
C HIS A 87 10.13 -9.23 -4.28
N ARG A 88 11.45 -9.36 -4.20
CA ARG A 88 12.23 -9.27 -2.96
C ARG A 88 13.67 -8.93 -3.31
N HIS A 89 14.38 -8.30 -2.39
CA HIS A 89 15.75 -7.88 -2.66
C HIS A 89 16.62 -8.01 -1.41
N GLY A 90 17.75 -8.71 -1.54
CA GLY A 90 18.79 -8.68 -0.52
C GLY A 90 19.71 -7.50 -0.77
N HIS A 91 19.66 -6.50 0.10
CA HIS A 91 20.56 -5.35 0.07
C HIS A 91 21.85 -5.68 0.81
N TYR A 92 22.93 -5.78 0.05
CA TYR A 92 24.29 -5.82 0.57
C TYR A 92 24.86 -4.39 0.56
N ASN A 93 25.33 -3.90 1.71
CA ASN A 93 25.95 -2.59 1.83
C ASN A 93 27.31 -2.69 2.53
N ASN A 94 28.35 -2.17 1.87
CA ASN A 94 29.68 -1.93 2.43
C ASN A 94 30.21 -0.53 2.06
N SER A 95 29.31 0.39 1.68
CA SER A 95 29.64 1.71 1.16
C SER A 95 29.45 2.80 2.22
N PRO A 96 30.44 3.71 2.39
CA PRO A 96 30.28 4.89 3.24
C PRO A 96 29.39 5.95 2.58
N LYS A 97 29.06 5.82 1.29
CA LYS A 97 28.16 6.74 0.60
C LYS A 97 26.70 6.34 0.83
N PRO A 98 25.86 7.21 1.42
CA PRO A 98 24.43 6.95 1.57
C PRO A 98 23.72 6.98 0.21
N GLY A 99 22.55 6.35 0.17
CA GLY A 99 21.64 6.41 -0.97
C GLY A 99 20.74 7.64 -0.88
N GLY A 100 20.13 8.00 -2.01
CA GLY A 100 19.10 9.04 -2.04
C GLY A 100 17.78 8.56 -1.44
N TRP A 101 17.00 9.51 -0.92
CA TRP A 101 15.61 9.29 -0.55
C TRP A 101 14.80 8.87 -1.78
N HIS A 102 14.04 7.78 -1.65
CA HIS A 102 13.15 7.30 -2.70
C HIS A 102 11.91 6.65 -2.09
N LYS A 103 10.91 6.46 -2.95
CA LYS A 103 9.83 5.49 -2.77
C LYS A 103 10.04 4.37 -3.78
N ASP A 104 9.62 3.16 -3.43
CA ASP A 104 9.67 2.07 -4.39
C ASP A 104 8.72 2.32 -5.57
N SER A 105 9.18 1.93 -6.76
CA SER A 105 8.35 1.92 -7.95
C SER A 105 7.49 0.66 -7.97
N TYR A 106 6.34 0.72 -8.62
CA TYR A 106 5.51 -0.44 -8.90
C TYR A 106 6.09 -1.26 -10.08
N TRP A 107 7.37 -1.61 -10.05
CA TRP A 107 8.06 -2.42 -11.07
C TRP A 107 8.03 -1.86 -12.51
N GLY A 108 8.09 -0.53 -12.65
CA GLY A 108 8.27 0.14 -13.95
C GLY A 108 7.07 0.95 -14.44
N TYR A 109 5.98 1.03 -13.68
CA TYR A 109 4.87 1.95 -13.97
C TYR A 109 4.56 2.86 -12.77
N SER A 110 3.84 3.95 -13.07
CA SER A 110 3.32 4.88 -12.09
C SER A 110 1.83 4.59 -11.90
N ARG A 111 1.44 4.36 -10.65
CA ARG A 111 0.04 4.38 -10.23
C ARG A 111 -0.14 5.37 -9.08
N MET A 112 -1.40 5.72 -8.82
CA MET A 112 -1.74 6.47 -7.62
C MET A 112 -1.36 5.65 -6.38
N ARG A 113 -0.81 6.35 -5.38
CA ARG A 113 -0.43 5.75 -4.10
C ARG A 113 -1.66 5.51 -3.24
N ASN A 114 -1.61 4.53 -2.35
CA ASN A 114 -2.73 4.24 -1.47
C ASN A 114 -2.48 4.87 -0.09
N HIS A 115 -3.43 5.63 0.43
CA HIS A 115 -3.37 6.08 1.83
C HIS A 115 -3.73 4.96 2.82
N ARG A 116 -4.46 3.94 2.34
CA ARG A 116 -4.81 2.75 3.11
C ARG A 116 -3.75 1.67 2.91
N PRO A 117 -3.46 0.87 3.95
CA PRO A 117 -2.45 -0.19 3.87
C PRO A 117 -2.96 -1.41 3.09
N TRP A 118 -3.04 -1.25 1.77
CA TRP A 118 -3.12 -2.37 0.83
C TRP A 118 -1.77 -3.07 0.67
N TRP A 119 -0.67 -2.35 0.89
CA TRP A 119 0.68 -2.84 0.73
C TRP A 119 1.55 -2.45 1.94
N ALA A 120 2.42 -3.36 2.34
CA ALA A 120 3.45 -3.10 3.33
C ALA A 120 4.77 -3.75 2.92
N MET A 121 5.87 -3.32 3.53
CA MET A 121 7.17 -3.95 3.34
C MET A 121 7.81 -4.30 4.68
N ILE A 122 8.64 -5.33 4.66
CA ILE A 122 9.56 -5.64 5.73
C ILE A 122 10.98 -5.41 5.25
N MET A 123 11.75 -4.69 6.06
CA MET A 123 13.21 -4.59 5.97
C MET A 123 13.82 -5.29 7.17
N TYR A 124 14.30 -6.51 6.97
CA TYR A 124 14.81 -7.38 8.04
C TYR A 124 16.34 -7.35 8.12
N PHE A 125 16.87 -7.19 9.34
CA PHE A 125 18.31 -7.14 9.62
C PHE A 125 18.75 -8.43 10.33
N PRO A 126 19.48 -9.33 9.65
CA PRO A 126 19.90 -10.61 10.22
C PRO A 126 21.08 -10.48 11.20
N GLN A 127 21.60 -9.28 11.42
CA GLN A 127 22.80 -8.98 12.20
C GLN A 127 22.62 -7.69 13.00
N ASP A 128 23.43 -7.52 14.05
CA ASP A 128 23.50 -6.25 14.77
C ASP A 128 23.85 -5.13 13.79
N THR A 129 22.95 -4.15 13.71
CA THR A 129 23.03 -3.03 12.77
C THR A 129 22.97 -1.73 13.56
N PRO A 130 24.07 -1.33 14.21
CA PRO A 130 24.18 -0.01 14.80
C PRO A 130 24.26 1.06 13.69
N VAL A 131 24.11 2.33 14.04
CA VAL A 131 24.04 3.44 13.07
C VAL A 131 25.25 3.47 12.15
N GLU A 132 26.44 3.21 12.68
CA GLU A 132 27.69 3.16 11.92
C GLU A 132 27.73 2.06 10.84
N LEU A 133 26.90 1.01 10.96
CA LEU A 133 26.80 -0.06 9.97
C LEU A 133 25.82 0.26 8.82
N GLY A 134 25.16 1.42 8.87
CA GLY A 134 24.29 1.90 7.81
C GLY A 134 22.92 1.20 7.75
N PRO A 135 22.08 1.30 8.80
CA PRO A 135 20.69 0.84 8.77
C PRO A 135 19.87 1.56 7.69
N THR A 136 18.64 1.12 7.45
CA THR A 136 17.71 1.87 6.60
C THR A 136 17.27 3.14 7.34
N GLY A 137 17.35 4.28 6.65
CA GLY A 137 16.73 5.55 7.06
C GLY A 137 15.29 5.61 6.56
N ILE A 138 14.39 6.06 7.43
CA ILE A 138 12.95 6.17 7.20
C ILE A 138 12.55 7.61 7.53
N MET A 139 11.68 8.21 6.71
CA MET A 139 11.07 9.51 7.02
C MET A 139 9.62 9.31 7.47
N PRO A 140 9.34 9.39 8.78
CA PRO A 140 8.01 9.19 9.33
C PRO A 140 6.95 10.11 8.71
N GLY A 141 5.75 9.59 8.51
CA GLY A 141 4.58 10.39 8.12
C GLY A 141 4.48 10.75 6.64
N THR A 142 5.39 10.22 5.81
CA THR A 142 5.49 10.59 4.40
C THR A 142 4.84 9.60 3.43
N GLN A 143 4.22 8.54 3.97
CA GLN A 143 3.53 7.49 3.23
C GLN A 143 2.34 8.02 2.41
N CYS A 144 1.77 9.15 2.80
CA CYS A 144 0.59 9.74 2.15
C CYS A 144 0.90 10.76 1.05
N TYR A 145 2.16 11.12 0.84
CA TYR A 145 2.53 12.19 -0.10
C TYR A 145 3.00 11.63 -1.44
N GLU A 146 2.73 12.30 -2.56
CA GLU A 146 3.39 11.95 -3.81
C GLU A 146 4.80 12.55 -3.86
N SER A 147 4.93 13.77 -3.33
CA SER A 147 6.15 14.56 -3.36
C SER A 147 6.95 14.43 -2.06
N ARG A 148 8.21 14.86 -2.12
CA ARG A 148 9.09 14.97 -0.96
C ARG A 148 8.79 16.29 -0.25
N THR A 149 8.32 16.23 1.00
CA THR A 149 7.93 17.40 1.80
C THR A 149 9.06 17.97 2.67
N PHE A 150 10.26 17.40 2.58
CA PHE A 150 11.43 17.75 3.39
C PHE A 150 12.64 18.04 2.49
N ALA A 151 13.39 19.10 2.79
CA ALA A 151 14.33 19.70 1.85
C ALA A 151 15.73 19.04 1.83
N SER A 152 16.28 18.67 2.99
CA SER A 152 17.67 18.19 3.11
C SER A 152 17.74 16.66 3.15
N ASP A 153 18.82 16.08 2.64
CA ASP A 153 19.09 14.64 2.81
C ASP A 153 19.44 14.28 4.26
N GLU A 154 19.94 15.25 5.02
CA GLU A 154 20.06 15.23 6.49
C GLU A 154 18.89 16.02 7.06
N SER A 155 17.74 15.36 7.19
CA SER A 155 16.51 15.97 7.67
C SER A 155 16.32 15.72 9.17
N GLU A 156 15.95 16.78 9.89
CA GLU A 156 15.41 16.68 11.25
C GLU A 156 14.16 15.79 11.20
N GLY A 157 14.19 14.66 11.93
CA GLY A 157 13.11 13.65 11.93
C GLY A 157 13.40 12.34 11.19
N GLU A 158 14.56 12.16 10.55
CA GLU A 158 14.97 10.83 10.04
C GLU A 158 15.09 9.83 11.20
N VAL A 159 14.37 8.71 11.09
CA VAL A 159 14.50 7.57 11.99
C VAL A 159 15.31 6.48 11.31
N THR A 160 16.18 5.81 12.06
CA THR A 160 16.94 4.67 11.53
C THR A 160 16.41 3.36 12.09
N ALA A 161 16.35 2.33 11.25
CA ALA A 161 16.06 0.96 11.67
C ALA A 161 17.26 0.27 12.34
N ALA A 162 18.02 1.02 13.15
CA ALA A 162 19.14 0.50 13.91
C ALA A 162 18.65 -0.43 15.03
N GLY A 163 19.40 -1.50 15.29
CA GLY A 163 19.05 -2.44 16.35
C GLY A 163 19.90 -3.70 16.34
N ALA A 164 19.63 -4.57 17.31
CA ALA A 164 20.26 -5.89 17.39
C ALA A 164 19.76 -6.83 16.27
N ALA A 165 20.47 -7.92 16.03
CA ALA A 165 20.07 -8.96 15.08
C ALA A 165 18.61 -9.39 15.31
N GLY A 166 17.87 -9.56 14.21
CA GLY A 166 16.43 -9.85 14.23
C GLY A 166 15.54 -8.63 14.31
N THR A 167 16.11 -7.41 14.34
CA THR A 167 15.35 -6.17 14.16
C THR A 167 14.80 -6.11 12.75
N PHE A 168 13.56 -5.64 12.60
CA PHE A 168 12.98 -5.33 11.31
C PHE A 168 12.07 -4.12 11.38
N ALA A 169 12.04 -3.37 10.29
CA ALA A 169 11.05 -2.34 10.07
C ALA A 169 9.88 -2.91 9.29
N LEU A 170 8.68 -2.84 9.85
CA LEU A 170 7.43 -2.97 9.10
C LEU A 170 7.04 -1.57 8.65
N ILE A 171 7.01 -1.32 7.34
CA ILE A 171 6.75 0.00 6.77
C ILE A 171 5.56 -0.03 5.81
N HIS A 172 4.86 1.10 5.72
CA HIS A 172 3.93 1.35 4.64
C HIS A 172 4.70 1.38 3.31
N TYR A 173 4.16 0.74 2.26
CA TYR A 173 4.87 0.60 0.98
C TYR A 173 5.33 1.95 0.40
N ASP A 174 4.45 2.95 0.48
CA ASP A 174 4.71 4.28 -0.04
C ASP A 174 5.55 5.19 0.87
N ILE A 175 6.23 4.71 1.92
CA ILE A 175 7.05 5.60 2.76
C ILE A 175 8.37 5.99 2.08
N TRP A 176 8.81 7.25 2.25
CA TRP A 176 10.16 7.64 1.82
C TRP A 176 11.20 6.98 2.71
N HIS A 177 12.19 6.34 2.08
CA HIS A 177 13.27 5.64 2.75
C HIS A 177 14.58 5.75 1.96
N ARG A 178 15.70 5.42 2.62
CA ARG A 178 17.04 5.41 2.00
C ARG A 178 17.99 4.43 2.69
N SER A 179 19.08 4.09 2.01
CA SER A 179 20.24 3.47 2.67
C SER A 179 21.09 4.55 3.34
N THR A 180 21.40 4.39 4.63
CA THR A 180 22.37 5.29 5.30
C THR A 180 23.81 4.80 5.10
N ALA A 181 24.77 5.67 5.46
CA ALA A 181 26.20 5.40 5.28
C ALA A 181 26.68 4.22 6.15
N ASN A 182 27.42 3.29 5.55
CA ASN A 182 28.17 2.28 6.30
C ASN A 182 29.61 2.76 6.50
N VAL A 183 29.90 3.28 7.69
CA VAL A 183 31.22 3.76 8.10
C VAL A 183 31.97 2.76 8.98
N ALA A 184 31.30 1.66 9.37
CA ALA A 184 31.90 0.56 10.14
C ALA A 184 32.85 -0.33 9.32
N GLY A 185 32.80 -0.24 7.97
CA GLY A 185 33.76 -0.93 7.10
C GLY A 185 33.59 -2.45 7.02
N ARG A 186 32.42 -2.98 7.41
CA ARG A 186 32.07 -4.42 7.34
C ARG A 186 30.75 -4.64 6.63
N GLU A 187 30.52 -5.86 6.14
CA GLU A 187 29.33 -6.22 5.35
C GLU A 187 28.03 -6.00 6.14
N ARG A 188 27.01 -5.42 5.50
CA ARG A 188 25.65 -5.29 6.05
C ARG A 188 24.62 -5.90 5.12
N PHE A 189 23.87 -6.88 5.61
CA PHE A 189 22.67 -7.38 4.96
C PHE A 189 21.40 -6.68 5.48
N MET A 190 20.52 -6.29 4.57
CA MET A 190 19.12 -5.94 4.85
C MET A 190 18.27 -6.64 3.81
N LEU A 191 17.23 -7.35 4.23
CA LEU A 191 16.41 -8.15 3.32
C LEU A 191 15.04 -7.50 3.18
N LYS A 192 14.74 -7.02 1.96
CA LYS A 192 13.50 -6.34 1.60
C LYS A 192 12.49 -7.33 1.03
N PHE A 193 11.29 -7.33 1.61
CA PHE A 193 10.15 -8.13 1.18
C PHE A 193 8.90 -7.27 1.12
N GLU A 194 8.08 -7.51 0.11
CA GLU A 194 6.82 -6.80 -0.14
C GLU A 194 5.64 -7.70 0.17
N PHE A 195 4.57 -7.11 0.68
CA PHE A 195 3.36 -7.82 1.09
C PHE A 195 2.13 -7.04 0.67
N MET A 196 1.06 -7.77 0.34
CA MET A 196 -0.20 -7.19 -0.08
C MET A 196 -1.37 -7.77 0.72
N ARG A 197 -2.29 -6.90 1.11
CA ARG A 197 -3.62 -7.27 1.59
C ARG A 197 -4.45 -7.81 0.42
N THR A 198 -5.02 -9.00 0.61
CA THR A 198 -5.86 -9.68 -0.40
C THR A 198 -7.36 -9.42 -0.21
N GLN A 199 -7.77 -9.10 1.02
CA GLN A 199 -9.17 -8.86 1.38
C GLN A 199 -9.33 -7.55 2.13
N ALA A 200 -10.40 -6.83 1.83
CA ALA A 200 -10.77 -5.65 2.60
C ALA A 200 -11.05 -6.05 4.08
N PRO A 201 -10.65 -5.23 5.05
CA PRO A 201 -10.93 -5.47 6.46
C PRO A 201 -12.44 -5.53 6.72
N THR A 202 -12.87 -6.56 7.46
CA THR A 202 -14.26 -6.69 7.99
C THR A 202 -14.31 -6.44 9.50
N GLY A 203 -13.15 -6.19 10.11
CA GLY A 203 -12.93 -5.98 11.53
C GLY A 203 -11.43 -5.90 11.83
N PRO A 204 -11.05 -5.52 13.06
CA PRO A 204 -9.65 -5.41 13.44
C PRO A 204 -8.94 -6.78 13.39
N SER A 205 -7.73 -6.81 12.84
CA SER A 205 -6.85 -8.00 12.80
C SER A 205 -5.62 -7.87 13.70
N TRP A 206 -5.61 -6.89 14.62
CA TRP A 206 -4.57 -6.64 15.61
C TRP A 206 -5.11 -6.83 17.05
N ASP A 207 -4.27 -6.67 18.08
CA ASP A 207 -4.70 -6.68 19.49
C ASP A 207 -5.45 -5.38 19.82
N ASN A 208 -6.71 -5.31 19.38
CA ASN A 208 -7.56 -4.14 19.57
C ASN A 208 -8.24 -4.15 20.94
N ARG A 209 -7.83 -3.23 21.82
CA ARG A 209 -8.38 -3.05 23.18
C ARG A 209 -9.16 -1.74 23.32
N ASP A 210 -8.79 -0.73 22.55
CA ASP A 210 -9.47 0.56 22.44
C ASP A 210 -9.90 0.79 20.98
N PRO A 211 -11.19 0.58 20.65
CA PRO A 211 -11.68 0.74 19.28
C PRO A 211 -11.76 2.21 18.84
N VAL A 212 -11.57 3.16 19.77
CA VAL A 212 -11.68 4.59 19.49
C VAL A 212 -10.35 5.11 18.95
N TRP A 213 -10.42 5.89 17.86
CA TRP A 213 -9.25 6.62 17.37
C TRP A 213 -8.80 7.66 18.40
N ARG A 214 -7.51 7.64 18.71
CA ARG A 214 -6.83 8.66 19.50
C ARG A 214 -5.54 9.01 18.79
N SER A 215 -5.35 10.30 18.51
CA SER A 215 -4.09 10.81 18.01
C SER A 215 -2.96 10.45 18.99
N PRO A 216 -1.78 10.04 18.50
CA PRO A 216 -0.59 9.93 19.34
C PRO A 216 -0.31 11.27 20.06
N SER A 217 0.19 11.20 21.30
CA SER A 217 0.31 12.37 22.19
C SER A 217 1.33 13.44 21.75
N ALA A 218 2.13 13.17 20.72
CA ALA A 218 3.06 14.12 20.12
C ALA A 218 3.03 13.98 18.58
N ILE A 219 2.55 15.00 17.88
CA ILE A 219 2.73 15.20 16.44
C ILE A 219 3.67 16.40 16.32
N GLU A 220 4.97 16.13 16.19
CA GLU A 220 5.98 17.16 16.03
C GLU A 220 6.47 17.17 14.57
N ALA A 221 6.92 18.33 14.10
CA ALA A 221 7.57 18.41 12.80
C ALA A 221 8.71 17.38 12.72
N PRO A 222 8.88 16.68 11.58
CA PRO A 222 8.25 16.93 10.28
C PRO A 222 6.87 16.26 10.07
N LEU A 223 6.25 15.66 11.09
CA LEU A 223 4.92 15.05 10.97
C LEU A 223 3.83 16.13 10.92
N HIS A 224 2.95 16.06 9.92
CA HIS A 224 1.80 16.95 9.78
C HIS A 224 0.51 16.27 10.21
N ALA A 225 -0.42 17.05 10.77
CA ALA A 225 -1.71 16.56 11.22
C ALA A 225 -2.62 16.21 10.03
N HIS A 226 -3.17 14.99 10.06
CA HIS A 226 -4.14 14.50 9.10
C HIS A 226 -5.27 13.73 9.79
N GLU A 227 -5.86 14.32 10.83
CA GLU A 227 -6.88 13.65 11.65
C GLU A 227 -8.03 13.07 10.83
N ALA A 228 -8.51 13.80 9.81
CA ALA A 228 -9.58 13.30 8.96
C ALA A 228 -9.17 12.02 8.21
N MET A 229 -7.95 11.97 7.68
CA MET A 229 -7.41 10.81 6.96
C MET A 229 -7.11 9.64 7.90
N TRP A 230 -6.47 9.88 9.04
CA TRP A 230 -6.14 8.82 9.99
C TRP A 230 -7.38 8.18 10.59
N ARG A 231 -8.43 8.97 10.87
CA ARG A 231 -9.75 8.46 11.28
C ARG A 231 -10.40 7.62 10.20
N ASP A 232 -10.30 8.02 8.93
CA ASP A 232 -10.82 7.22 7.82
C ASP A 232 -10.11 5.87 7.71
N ALA A 233 -8.78 5.87 7.76
CA ALA A 233 -7.97 4.65 7.69
C ALA A 233 -8.23 3.72 8.89
N TRP A 234 -8.32 4.26 10.11
CA TRP A 234 -8.68 3.50 11.31
C TRP A 234 -10.07 2.87 11.19
N ARG A 235 -11.08 3.63 10.74
CA ARG A 235 -12.45 3.11 10.54
C ARG A 235 -12.49 2.01 9.48
N TRP A 236 -11.77 2.20 8.38
CA TRP A 236 -11.64 1.16 7.36
C TRP A 236 -11.04 -0.11 7.95
N LEU A 237 -9.92 -0.03 8.68
CA LEU A 237 -9.31 -1.17 9.36
C LEU A 237 -10.23 -1.83 10.41
N MET A 238 -11.15 -1.08 11.00
CA MET A 238 -12.22 -1.59 11.89
C MET A 238 -13.39 -2.24 11.13
N GLY A 239 -13.35 -2.31 9.79
CA GLY A 239 -14.42 -2.85 8.95
C GLY A 239 -15.66 -1.95 8.86
N ARG A 240 -15.51 -0.64 9.08
CA ARG A 240 -16.62 0.32 9.05
C ARG A 240 -16.62 1.13 7.76
N ASP A 241 -17.77 1.13 7.09
CA ASP A 241 -17.94 1.77 5.79
C ASP A 241 -18.53 3.19 5.85
N GLU A 242 -19.06 3.60 7.00
CA GLU A 242 -19.64 4.93 7.22
C GLU A 242 -18.57 6.02 7.39
N ALA A 243 -18.90 7.24 6.95
CA ALA A 243 -18.07 8.43 7.18
C ALA A 243 -17.85 8.67 8.69
N ALA A 244 -16.67 9.16 9.09
CA ALA A 244 -16.42 9.47 10.50
C ALA A 244 -17.27 10.65 10.96
N ASP A 245 -17.82 10.59 12.17
CA ASP A 245 -18.62 11.65 12.75
C ASP A 245 -17.89 13.00 12.71
N ALA A 246 -18.63 14.07 12.46
CA ALA A 246 -18.10 15.42 12.61
C ALA A 246 -17.83 15.71 14.09
N VAL A 247 -16.78 16.46 14.37
CA VAL A 247 -16.51 16.97 15.72
C VAL A 247 -17.34 18.24 15.91
N ASP A 248 -17.98 18.38 17.08
CA ASP A 248 -18.72 19.59 17.43
C ASP A 248 -17.79 20.82 17.39
N GLY A 249 -18.21 21.86 16.67
CA GLY A 249 -17.53 23.17 16.64
C GLY A 249 -18.48 24.28 16.19
N GLY A 250 -18.31 25.48 16.77
CA GLY A 250 -19.16 26.64 16.52
C GLY A 250 -18.72 27.49 15.31
N GLY A 251 -19.62 28.31 14.76
CA GLY A 251 -19.34 29.13 13.57
C GLY A 251 -18.19 30.15 13.71
N ALA A 252 -17.87 30.60 14.92
CA ALA A 252 -16.73 31.47 15.18
C ALA A 252 -15.37 30.77 14.96
N ASP A 253 -15.33 29.45 15.10
CA ASP A 253 -14.14 28.63 14.85
C ASP A 253 -13.86 28.55 13.34
N VAL A 254 -14.91 28.43 12.52
CA VAL A 254 -14.76 28.32 11.06
C VAL A 254 -14.17 29.59 10.44
N ALA A 255 -14.62 30.78 10.83
CA ALA A 255 -14.11 32.04 10.26
C ALA A 255 -12.59 32.21 10.50
N ALA A 256 -12.13 31.92 11.72
CA ALA A 256 -10.71 31.97 12.07
C ALA A 256 -9.89 30.92 11.27
N LEU A 257 -10.44 29.71 11.09
CA LEU A 257 -9.80 28.68 10.28
C LEU A 257 -9.70 29.09 8.80
N LEU A 258 -10.70 29.78 8.24
CA LEU A 258 -10.66 30.31 6.86
C LEU A 258 -9.64 31.45 6.69
N GLU A 259 -9.37 32.23 7.73
CA GLU A 259 -8.24 33.17 7.74
C GLU A 259 -6.90 32.44 7.76
N ARG A 260 -6.74 31.45 8.65
CA ARG A 260 -5.50 30.65 8.75
C ARG A 260 -5.20 29.83 7.49
N LEU A 261 -6.22 29.39 6.76
CA LEU A 261 -6.07 28.73 5.47
C LEU A 261 -5.39 29.63 4.41
N ARG A 262 -5.34 30.95 4.64
CA ARG A 262 -4.66 31.92 3.78
C ARG A 262 -3.28 32.35 4.33
N SER A 263 -2.79 31.71 5.39
CA SER A 263 -1.50 32.02 6.01
C SER A 263 -0.33 31.78 5.04
N ALA A 264 0.74 32.56 5.20
CA ALA A 264 2.00 32.31 4.51
C ALA A 264 2.66 31.00 4.99
N ASP A 265 2.40 30.60 6.23
CA ASP A 265 2.92 29.36 6.81
C ASP A 265 2.12 28.13 6.35
N ALA A 266 2.79 27.21 5.68
CA ALA A 266 2.20 25.98 5.17
C ALA A 266 1.70 25.05 6.28
N ALA A 267 2.35 25.05 7.46
CA ALA A 267 1.90 24.26 8.61
C ALA A 267 0.58 24.80 9.17
N GLU A 268 0.40 26.12 9.22
CA GLU A 268 -0.86 26.74 9.64
C GLU A 268 -1.99 26.45 8.66
N ARG A 269 -1.73 26.53 7.34
CA ARG A 269 -2.72 26.16 6.31
C ARG A 269 -3.11 24.68 6.42
N THR A 270 -2.14 23.80 6.63
CA THR A 270 -2.35 22.35 6.78
C THR A 270 -3.25 22.04 7.97
N LEU A 271 -2.98 22.65 9.13
CA LEU A 271 -3.77 22.49 10.33
C LEU A 271 -5.18 23.09 10.18
N ALA A 272 -5.29 24.24 9.50
CA ALA A 272 -6.59 24.87 9.24
C ALA A 272 -7.48 23.98 8.37
N ALA A 273 -6.92 23.42 7.29
CA ALA A 273 -7.63 22.48 6.41
C ALA A 273 -8.09 21.22 7.15
N ASP A 274 -7.22 20.62 8.00
CA ASP A 274 -7.58 19.43 8.79
C ASP A 274 -8.71 19.73 9.79
N ARG A 275 -8.65 20.86 10.48
CA ARG A 275 -9.70 21.27 11.42
C ARG A 275 -11.03 21.52 10.71
N LEU A 276 -11.02 22.20 9.56
CA LEU A 276 -12.21 22.37 8.73
C LEU A 276 -12.78 21.00 8.29
N ALA A 277 -11.93 20.03 7.98
CA ALA A 277 -12.35 18.67 7.64
C ALA A 277 -13.07 17.97 8.80
N LEU A 278 -12.60 18.15 10.04
CA LEU A 278 -13.23 17.57 11.23
C LEU A 278 -14.61 18.16 11.52
N LEU A 279 -14.84 19.44 11.21
CA LEU A 279 -16.14 20.11 11.36
C LEU A 279 -17.17 19.66 10.31
N GLY A 280 -16.73 19.17 9.15
CA GLY A 280 -17.59 18.57 8.12
C GLY A 280 -18.76 19.48 7.68
N PRO A 281 -20.03 19.04 7.81
CA PRO A 281 -21.19 19.84 7.39
C PRO A 281 -21.30 21.21 8.05
N ALA A 282 -20.84 21.38 9.29
CA ALA A 282 -20.89 22.67 9.98
C ALA A 282 -19.97 23.70 9.32
N ALA A 283 -18.77 23.28 8.90
CA ALA A 283 -17.86 24.13 8.13
C ALA A 283 -18.40 24.39 6.71
N ALA A 284 -19.08 23.41 6.09
CA ALA A 284 -19.72 23.61 4.80
C ALA A 284 -20.80 24.71 4.86
N ALA A 285 -21.67 24.66 5.86
CA ALA A 285 -22.73 25.65 6.08
C ALA A 285 -22.18 27.06 6.34
N ALA A 286 -20.98 27.15 6.92
CA ALA A 286 -20.25 28.40 7.15
C ALA A 286 -19.37 28.85 5.97
N GLY A 287 -19.51 28.25 4.78
CA GLY A 287 -18.86 28.71 3.56
C GLY A 287 -17.44 28.18 3.33
N ALA A 288 -17.05 27.07 3.95
CA ALA A 288 -15.71 26.52 3.79
C ALA A 288 -15.47 25.81 2.45
N VAL A 289 -16.51 25.37 1.73
CA VAL A 289 -16.38 24.58 0.49
C VAL A 289 -15.56 25.31 -0.58
N PRO A 290 -15.83 26.58 -0.96
CA PRO A 290 -15.01 27.28 -1.96
C PRO A 290 -13.56 27.48 -1.52
N ALA A 291 -13.33 27.69 -0.22
CA ALA A 291 -11.99 27.90 0.31
C ALA A 291 -11.15 26.61 0.27
N LEU A 292 -11.73 25.47 0.67
CA LEU A 292 -11.06 24.18 0.53
C LEU A 292 -10.89 23.76 -0.93
N ALA A 293 -11.85 24.07 -1.81
CA ALA A 293 -11.70 23.84 -3.24
C ALA A 293 -10.51 24.61 -3.84
N GLY A 294 -10.30 25.85 -3.41
CA GLY A 294 -9.09 26.62 -3.74
C GLY A 294 -7.81 26.02 -3.16
N ALA A 295 -7.87 25.52 -1.92
CA ALA A 295 -6.73 24.89 -1.24
C ALA A 295 -6.30 23.53 -1.85
N LEU A 296 -7.10 22.91 -2.73
CA LEU A 296 -6.64 21.77 -3.52
C LEU A 296 -5.43 22.09 -4.41
N ALA A 297 -5.24 23.38 -4.73
CA ALA A 297 -4.10 23.89 -5.50
C ALA A 297 -2.94 24.40 -4.63
N ASP A 298 -2.97 24.14 -3.31
CA ASP A 298 -1.86 24.52 -2.43
C ASP A 298 -0.55 23.87 -2.90
N ALA A 299 0.52 24.66 -2.95
CA ALA A 299 1.84 24.16 -3.33
C ALA A 299 2.40 23.16 -2.31
N PHE A 300 1.94 23.22 -1.06
CA PHE A 300 2.29 22.29 -0.01
C PHE A 300 1.28 21.14 0.05
N GLU A 301 1.70 19.97 -0.45
CA GLU A 301 0.84 18.79 -0.60
C GLU A 301 0.05 18.40 0.67
N PRO A 302 0.60 18.45 1.89
CA PRO A 302 -0.17 18.17 3.11
C PRO A 302 -1.44 19.05 3.26
N ALA A 303 -1.37 20.33 2.90
CA ALA A 303 -2.53 21.23 2.96
C ALA A 303 -3.58 20.86 1.89
N ALA A 304 -3.14 20.56 0.67
CA ALA A 304 -4.02 20.13 -0.42
C ALA A 304 -4.73 18.79 -0.12
N LEU A 305 -4.02 17.85 0.51
CA LEU A 305 -4.62 16.58 0.95
C LEU A 305 -5.69 16.80 2.03
N ASN A 306 -5.40 17.62 3.04
CA ASN A 306 -6.40 17.93 4.07
C ASN A 306 -7.61 18.65 3.49
N ALA A 307 -7.43 19.51 2.49
CA ALA A 307 -8.53 20.13 1.76
C ALA A 307 -9.40 19.09 1.02
N ALA A 308 -8.78 18.09 0.38
CA ALA A 308 -9.52 17.02 -0.30
C ALA A 308 -10.33 16.16 0.67
N TYR A 309 -9.73 15.72 1.78
CA TYR A 309 -10.45 14.99 2.84
C TYR A 309 -11.54 15.84 3.49
N GLY A 310 -11.34 17.15 3.61
CA GLY A 310 -12.34 18.08 4.13
C GLY A 310 -13.55 18.18 3.21
N LEU A 311 -13.34 18.41 1.92
CA LEU A 311 -14.43 18.46 0.94
C LEU A 311 -15.24 17.15 0.90
N ALA A 312 -14.58 15.99 1.03
CA ALA A 312 -15.25 14.69 1.05
C ALA A 312 -16.26 14.55 2.21
N ARG A 313 -16.08 15.34 3.28
CA ARG A 313 -16.91 15.34 4.50
C ARG A 313 -17.95 16.47 4.53
N MET A 314 -18.07 17.24 3.44
CA MET A 314 -18.95 18.41 3.34
C MET A 314 -20.23 18.14 2.53
N GLY A 315 -20.63 16.87 2.42
CA GLY A 315 -21.81 16.44 1.68
C GLY A 315 -21.74 16.77 0.19
N ASP A 316 -22.91 16.91 -0.45
CA ASP A 316 -23.04 17.07 -1.91
C ASP A 316 -22.24 18.24 -2.47
N ALA A 317 -22.20 19.37 -1.76
CA ALA A 317 -21.45 20.55 -2.19
C ALA A 317 -19.93 20.28 -2.26
N GLY A 318 -19.40 19.56 -1.27
CA GLY A 318 -18.00 19.14 -1.25
C GLY A 318 -17.69 18.09 -2.31
N VAL A 319 -18.57 17.11 -2.50
CA VAL A 319 -18.46 16.10 -3.57
C VAL A 319 -18.49 16.75 -4.95
N ALA A 320 -19.38 17.71 -5.19
CA ALA A 320 -19.44 18.45 -6.45
C ALA A 320 -18.14 19.23 -6.73
N ALA A 321 -17.57 19.89 -5.70
CA ALA A 321 -16.28 20.56 -5.83
C ALA A 321 -15.15 19.59 -6.16
N LEU A 322 -15.12 18.40 -5.55
CA LEU A 322 -14.13 17.37 -5.86
C LEU A 322 -14.30 16.81 -7.28
N LEU A 323 -15.53 16.55 -7.74
CA LEU A 323 -15.80 16.08 -9.11
C LEU A 323 -15.37 17.12 -10.16
N ALA A 324 -15.60 18.41 -9.90
CA ALA A 324 -15.11 19.48 -10.75
C ALA A 324 -13.58 19.51 -10.80
N ALA A 325 -12.92 19.40 -9.63
CA ALA A 325 -11.47 19.36 -9.54
C ALA A 325 -10.86 18.12 -10.22
N LEU A 326 -11.54 16.96 -10.16
CA LEU A 326 -11.14 15.72 -10.84
C LEU A 326 -11.07 15.91 -12.36
N GLY A 327 -12.00 16.66 -12.95
CA GLY A 327 -12.04 16.97 -14.38
C GLY A 327 -11.01 18.01 -14.85
N GLY A 328 -10.36 18.72 -13.93
CA GLY A 328 -9.45 19.83 -14.24
C GLY A 328 -8.08 19.42 -14.80
N ASP A 329 -7.39 20.37 -15.44
CA ASP A 329 -6.08 20.17 -16.08
C ASP A 329 -4.91 20.02 -15.09
N ALA A 330 -5.02 20.59 -13.89
CA ALA A 330 -3.94 20.58 -12.91
C ALA A 330 -3.73 19.18 -12.31
N PRO A 331 -2.59 18.49 -12.57
CA PRO A 331 -2.43 17.09 -12.16
C PRO A 331 -2.47 16.89 -10.63
N ALA A 332 -1.85 17.79 -9.86
CA ALA A 332 -1.85 17.70 -8.40
C ALA A 332 -3.25 17.90 -7.80
N VAL A 333 -4.01 18.88 -8.31
CA VAL A 333 -5.39 19.17 -7.89
C VAL A 333 -6.29 17.98 -8.13
N SER A 334 -6.28 17.45 -9.36
CA SER A 334 -7.16 16.34 -9.73
C SER A 334 -6.72 15.02 -9.06
N ARG A 335 -5.42 14.82 -8.76
CA ARG A 335 -4.95 13.73 -7.88
C ARG A 335 -5.52 13.86 -6.47
N CYS A 336 -5.41 15.03 -5.85
CA CYS A 336 -5.97 15.26 -4.51
C CYS A 336 -7.49 15.06 -4.51
N ALA A 337 -8.18 15.54 -5.54
CA ALA A 337 -9.61 15.35 -5.70
C ALA A 337 -10.01 13.86 -5.72
N ALA A 338 -9.24 13.01 -6.41
CA ALA A 338 -9.46 11.58 -6.42
C ALA A 338 -9.33 10.94 -5.03
N TYR A 339 -8.37 11.38 -4.21
CA TYR A 339 -8.26 10.93 -2.81
C TYR A 339 -9.47 11.34 -1.96
N GLY A 340 -9.97 12.56 -2.15
CA GLY A 340 -11.22 13.00 -1.49
C GLY A 340 -12.41 12.14 -1.93
N LEU A 341 -12.56 11.88 -3.23
CA LEU A 341 -13.67 11.07 -3.77
C LEU A 341 -13.62 9.62 -3.32
N ALA A 342 -12.42 9.06 -3.11
CA ALA A 342 -12.23 7.71 -2.56
C ALA A 342 -12.85 7.52 -1.16
N VAL A 343 -13.00 8.61 -0.39
CA VAL A 343 -13.55 8.60 0.97
C VAL A 343 -14.89 9.33 1.10
N ALA A 344 -15.43 9.87 0.00
CA ALA A 344 -16.69 10.60 -0.04
C ALA A 344 -17.95 9.72 0.05
N GLY A 345 -17.79 8.40 -0.02
CA GLY A 345 -18.90 7.44 0.08
C GLY A 345 -19.83 7.45 -1.15
N GLU A 346 -21.05 6.93 -0.96
CA GLU A 346 -22.02 6.69 -2.05
C GLU A 346 -22.40 7.93 -2.85
N ALA A 347 -22.39 9.12 -2.23
CA ALA A 347 -22.71 10.38 -2.89
C ALA A 347 -21.80 10.68 -4.10
N ALA A 348 -20.56 10.16 -4.11
CA ALA A 348 -19.64 10.33 -5.22
C ALA A 348 -19.83 9.29 -6.35
N LEU A 349 -20.56 8.20 -6.12
CA LEU A 349 -20.64 7.07 -7.05
C LEU A 349 -21.14 7.50 -8.44
N GLY A 350 -22.25 8.23 -8.51
CA GLY A 350 -22.82 8.68 -9.77
C GLY A 350 -21.86 9.57 -10.58
N GLY A 351 -21.20 10.51 -9.91
CA GLY A 351 -20.22 11.40 -10.54
C GLY A 351 -18.96 10.68 -10.99
N LEU A 352 -18.47 9.72 -10.21
CA LEU A 352 -17.33 8.87 -10.58
C LEU A 352 -17.64 7.99 -11.79
N LEU A 353 -18.83 7.39 -11.86
CA LEU A 353 -19.27 6.61 -13.02
C LEU A 353 -19.35 7.47 -14.28
N ALA A 354 -19.82 8.71 -14.17
CA ALA A 354 -19.79 9.66 -15.28
C ALA A 354 -18.36 10.03 -15.68
N ALA A 355 -17.46 10.21 -14.71
CA ALA A 355 -16.06 10.55 -14.95
C ALA A 355 -15.25 9.42 -15.63
N LEU A 356 -15.64 8.15 -15.47
CA LEU A 356 -15.05 7.03 -16.22
C LEU A 356 -15.27 7.15 -17.74
N ALA A 357 -16.34 7.84 -18.17
CA ALA A 357 -16.64 8.07 -19.57
C ALA A 357 -15.94 9.30 -20.16
N SER A 358 -15.05 9.97 -19.39
CA SER A 358 -14.30 11.13 -19.87
C SER A 358 -13.34 10.75 -21.00
N ASP A 359 -13.25 11.62 -22.02
CA ASP A 359 -12.23 11.50 -23.07
C ASP A 359 -10.81 11.78 -22.56
N ARG A 360 -10.68 12.35 -21.35
CA ARG A 360 -9.39 12.53 -20.69
C ARG A 360 -9.04 11.28 -19.89
N ASP A 361 -8.07 10.52 -20.41
CA ASP A 361 -7.55 9.33 -19.76
C ASP A 361 -7.16 9.57 -18.29
N GLU A 362 -6.57 10.72 -17.97
CA GLU A 362 -6.20 11.03 -16.58
C GLU A 362 -7.42 11.16 -15.66
N THR A 363 -8.51 11.77 -16.13
CA THR A 363 -9.75 11.92 -15.36
C THR A 363 -10.41 10.56 -15.17
N ALA A 364 -10.49 9.74 -16.22
CA ALA A 364 -11.04 8.39 -16.13
C ALA A 364 -10.17 7.46 -15.26
N ALA A 365 -8.83 7.55 -15.34
CA ALA A 365 -7.92 6.77 -14.48
C ALA A 365 -8.07 7.14 -13.00
N ARG A 366 -8.20 8.43 -12.68
CA ARG A 366 -8.41 8.91 -11.30
C ARG A 366 -9.80 8.56 -10.78
N ALA A 367 -10.82 8.56 -11.64
CA ALA A 367 -12.14 8.06 -11.29
C ALA A 367 -12.11 6.54 -11.00
N ALA A 368 -11.38 5.77 -11.81
CA ALA A 368 -11.18 4.34 -11.58
C ALA A 368 -10.47 4.08 -10.25
N PHE A 369 -9.39 4.81 -9.96
CA PHE A 369 -8.72 4.75 -8.66
C PHE A 369 -9.69 5.04 -7.51
N ALA A 370 -10.44 6.15 -7.58
CA ALA A 370 -11.37 6.53 -6.53
C ALA A 370 -12.45 5.45 -6.31
N LEU A 371 -12.99 4.85 -7.37
CA LEU A 371 -13.92 3.72 -7.29
C LEU A 371 -13.29 2.45 -6.72
N GLY A 372 -12.04 2.14 -7.07
CA GLY A 372 -11.31 1.01 -6.49
C GLY A 372 -11.10 1.17 -4.98
N GLU A 373 -10.89 2.39 -4.52
CA GLU A 373 -10.73 2.72 -3.10
C GLU A 373 -12.06 2.96 -2.38
N GLN A 374 -13.16 3.20 -3.10
CA GLN A 374 -14.48 3.22 -2.50
C GLN A 374 -14.80 1.82 -1.96
N ARG A 375 -15.41 1.79 -0.77
CA ARG A 375 -15.60 0.57 0.04
C ARG A 375 -16.64 -0.38 -0.61
N ALA A 376 -17.49 -1.06 0.16
CA ALA A 376 -18.53 -1.92 -0.43
C ALA A 376 -19.45 -1.18 -1.44
N ALA A 377 -19.59 0.15 -1.33
CA ALA A 377 -20.38 0.99 -2.23
C ALA A 377 -20.02 0.84 -3.72
N ALA A 378 -18.73 0.67 -4.06
CA ALA A 378 -18.29 0.51 -5.45
C ALA A 378 -18.29 -0.94 -5.95
N ALA A 379 -18.60 -1.93 -5.09
CA ALA A 379 -18.81 -3.32 -5.49
C ALA A 379 -20.17 -3.59 -6.15
N SER A 380 -20.79 -2.54 -6.72
CA SER A 380 -22.03 -2.63 -7.45
C SER A 380 -21.80 -3.08 -8.89
N ALA A 381 -22.78 -3.78 -9.47
CA ALA A 381 -22.70 -4.25 -10.85
C ALA A 381 -22.49 -3.12 -11.89
N PRO A 382 -23.09 -1.92 -11.78
CA PRO A 382 -22.77 -0.80 -12.67
C PRO A 382 -21.31 -0.37 -12.62
N ALA A 383 -20.73 -0.25 -11.42
CA ALA A 383 -19.33 0.15 -11.25
C ALA A 383 -18.37 -0.89 -11.81
N VAL A 384 -18.56 -2.17 -11.48
CA VAL A 384 -17.72 -3.24 -12.02
C VAL A 384 -17.79 -3.30 -13.55
N ARG A 385 -18.98 -3.15 -14.15
CA ARG A 385 -19.11 -3.11 -15.62
C ARG A 385 -18.44 -1.89 -16.24
N ALA A 386 -18.55 -0.72 -15.63
CA ALA A 386 -17.92 0.50 -16.12
C ALA A 386 -16.38 0.41 -16.03
N LEU A 387 -15.85 -0.13 -14.94
CA LEU A 387 -14.42 -0.41 -14.79
C LEU A 387 -13.95 -1.45 -15.82
N ALA A 388 -14.70 -2.54 -16.02
CA ALA A 388 -14.38 -3.54 -17.04
C ALA A 388 -14.34 -2.97 -18.46
N ALA A 389 -15.23 -2.01 -18.78
CA ALA A 389 -15.23 -1.35 -20.09
C ALA A 389 -13.96 -0.52 -20.35
N LEU A 390 -13.26 -0.05 -19.32
CA LEU A 390 -11.98 0.66 -19.50
C LEU A 390 -10.88 -0.25 -20.05
N LEU A 391 -10.97 -1.57 -19.89
CA LEU A 391 -10.01 -2.52 -20.47
C LEU A 391 -10.08 -2.58 -22.00
N GLU A 392 -11.17 -2.10 -22.59
CA GLU A 392 -11.31 -2.02 -24.05
C GLU A 392 -10.75 -0.71 -24.62
N ARG A 393 -10.26 0.21 -23.77
CA ARG A 393 -9.71 1.50 -24.20
C ARG A 393 -8.26 1.32 -24.69
N PRO A 394 -7.84 2.11 -25.70
CA PRO A 394 -6.50 1.98 -26.29
C PRO A 394 -5.37 2.33 -25.31
N SER A 395 -5.65 3.17 -24.31
CA SER A 395 -4.67 3.66 -23.34
C SER A 395 -4.26 2.58 -22.34
N GLU A 396 -2.98 2.20 -22.35
CA GLU A 396 -2.40 1.24 -21.40
C GLU A 396 -2.63 1.68 -19.95
N ARG A 397 -2.47 2.99 -19.69
CA ARG A 397 -2.69 3.57 -18.37
C ARG A 397 -4.13 3.38 -17.87
N LEU A 398 -5.12 3.51 -18.76
CA LEU A 398 -6.51 3.24 -18.39
C LEU A 398 -6.74 1.77 -18.10
N ARG A 399 -6.15 0.87 -18.90
CA ARG A 399 -6.27 -0.57 -18.66
C ARG A 399 -5.61 -0.97 -17.34
N GLN A 400 -4.44 -0.42 -17.01
CA GLN A 400 -3.78 -0.61 -15.71
C GLN A 400 -4.64 -0.11 -14.54
N ALA A 401 -5.21 1.10 -14.65
CA ALA A 401 -6.09 1.65 -13.63
C ALA A 401 -7.37 0.81 -13.45
N ALA A 402 -7.92 0.28 -14.55
CA ALA A 402 -9.08 -0.59 -14.53
C ALA A 402 -8.81 -1.91 -13.80
N VAL A 403 -7.68 -2.57 -14.10
CA VAL A 403 -7.29 -3.80 -13.42
C VAL A 403 -7.09 -3.58 -11.91
N ASP A 404 -6.39 -2.50 -11.51
CA ASP A 404 -6.18 -2.19 -10.09
C ASP A 404 -7.52 -1.98 -9.36
N ALA A 405 -8.40 -1.16 -9.95
CA ALA A 405 -9.70 -0.85 -9.40
C ALA A 405 -10.60 -2.10 -9.31
N LEU A 406 -10.63 -2.94 -10.34
CA LEU A 406 -11.36 -4.21 -10.32
C LEU A 406 -10.82 -5.18 -9.27
N GLY A 407 -9.50 -5.20 -9.04
CA GLY A 407 -8.88 -5.98 -7.97
C GLY A 407 -9.32 -5.50 -6.59
N ASN A 408 -9.29 -4.18 -6.34
CA ASN A 408 -9.69 -3.62 -5.05
C ASN A 408 -11.19 -3.77 -4.80
N VAL A 409 -12.04 -3.55 -5.80
CA VAL A 409 -13.48 -3.84 -5.71
C VAL A 409 -13.72 -5.33 -5.44
N GLY A 410 -12.96 -6.20 -6.11
CA GLY A 410 -12.98 -7.64 -5.89
C GLY A 410 -12.62 -8.04 -4.47
N ALA A 411 -11.80 -7.28 -3.75
CA ALA A 411 -11.43 -7.57 -2.37
C ALA A 411 -12.60 -7.42 -1.38
N TYR A 412 -13.72 -6.82 -1.79
CA TYR A 412 -14.96 -6.73 -1.00
C TYR A 412 -15.89 -7.92 -1.29
N ARG A 413 -16.68 -8.32 -0.29
CA ARG A 413 -17.61 -9.46 -0.38
C ARG A 413 -18.86 -9.04 -1.16
N GLY A 414 -18.94 -9.44 -2.43
CA GLY A 414 -20.10 -9.26 -3.27
C GLY A 414 -20.08 -10.19 -4.48
N ASP A 415 -21.20 -10.88 -4.72
CA ASP A 415 -21.33 -11.88 -5.79
C ASP A 415 -22.00 -11.32 -7.05
N ALA A 416 -22.85 -10.30 -6.91
CA ALA A 416 -23.72 -9.79 -7.98
C ALA A 416 -22.99 -9.24 -9.22
N ALA A 417 -21.67 -9.02 -9.12
CA ALA A 417 -20.84 -8.47 -10.18
C ALA A 417 -19.58 -9.29 -10.48
N ALA A 418 -19.40 -10.44 -9.83
CA ALA A 418 -18.19 -11.23 -9.94
C ALA A 418 -17.92 -11.70 -11.37
N ASP A 419 -18.95 -12.17 -12.08
CA ASP A 419 -18.79 -12.70 -13.44
C ASP A 419 -18.20 -11.67 -14.40
N ALA A 420 -18.70 -10.43 -14.39
CA ALA A 420 -18.21 -9.38 -15.28
C ALA A 420 -16.77 -8.97 -14.96
N GLY A 421 -16.45 -8.78 -13.67
CA GLY A 421 -15.11 -8.41 -13.22
C GLY A 421 -14.09 -9.52 -13.51
N VAL A 422 -14.41 -10.76 -13.14
CA VAL A 422 -13.55 -11.94 -13.35
C VAL A 422 -13.35 -12.21 -14.84
N ALA A 423 -14.40 -12.13 -15.66
CA ALA A 423 -14.26 -12.32 -17.11
C ALA A 423 -13.36 -11.25 -17.74
N ALA A 424 -13.47 -10.00 -17.30
CA ALA A 424 -12.62 -8.91 -17.80
C ALA A 424 -11.16 -9.10 -17.38
N LEU A 425 -10.90 -9.45 -16.12
CA LEU A 425 -9.55 -9.75 -15.62
C LEU A 425 -8.94 -11.00 -16.28
N ALA A 426 -9.73 -12.04 -16.54
CA ALA A 426 -9.28 -13.22 -17.26
C ALA A 426 -8.86 -12.91 -18.71
N ARG A 427 -9.50 -11.91 -19.35
CA ARG A 427 -9.04 -11.39 -20.65
C ARG A 427 -7.78 -10.54 -20.52
N ALA A 428 -7.67 -9.73 -19.47
CA ALA A 428 -6.51 -8.89 -19.19
C ALA A 428 -5.21 -9.69 -18.95
N LEU A 429 -5.30 -10.98 -18.57
CA LEU A 429 -4.16 -11.90 -18.55
C LEU A 429 -3.52 -12.15 -19.93
N ARG A 430 -4.14 -11.71 -21.02
CA ARG A 430 -3.62 -11.78 -22.40
C ARG A 430 -3.40 -10.40 -23.03
N ASP A 431 -3.39 -9.35 -22.22
CA ASP A 431 -3.17 -7.98 -22.72
C ASP A 431 -1.78 -7.83 -23.36
N ALA A 432 -1.68 -6.97 -24.37
CA ALA A 432 -0.41 -6.65 -25.01
C ALA A 432 0.58 -5.99 -24.03
N ASP A 433 0.07 -5.17 -23.11
CA ASP A 433 0.86 -4.56 -22.05
C ASP A 433 1.14 -5.58 -20.94
N VAL A 434 2.41 -5.80 -20.69
CA VAL A 434 2.91 -6.72 -19.65
C VAL A 434 2.40 -6.31 -18.27
N GLN A 435 2.27 -5.01 -18.02
CA GLN A 435 1.84 -4.50 -16.72
C GLN A 435 0.36 -4.78 -16.46
N VAL A 436 -0.50 -4.69 -17.48
CA VAL A 436 -1.90 -5.14 -17.39
C VAL A 436 -1.99 -6.63 -17.05
N ARG A 437 -1.23 -7.50 -17.75
CA ARG A 437 -1.21 -8.95 -17.45
C ARG A 437 -0.74 -9.25 -16.03
N PHE A 438 0.32 -8.57 -15.61
CA PHE A 438 0.88 -8.66 -14.26
C PHE A 438 -0.17 -8.32 -13.20
N MET A 439 -0.86 -7.19 -13.37
CA MET A 439 -1.84 -6.73 -12.39
C MET A 439 -3.09 -7.62 -12.39
N ALA A 440 -3.43 -8.25 -13.52
CA ALA A 440 -4.62 -9.09 -13.64
C ALA A 440 -4.53 -10.33 -12.74
N GLY A 441 -3.34 -10.96 -12.65
CA GLY A 441 -3.11 -12.05 -11.70
C GLY A 441 -3.31 -11.62 -10.24
N LEU A 442 -2.70 -10.50 -9.85
CA LEU A 442 -2.86 -9.93 -8.49
C LEU A 442 -4.31 -9.54 -8.19
N ALA A 443 -5.02 -8.97 -9.15
CA ALA A 443 -6.42 -8.63 -9.02
C ALA A 443 -7.26 -9.90 -8.81
N LEU A 444 -7.08 -10.94 -9.62
CA LEU A 444 -7.78 -12.23 -9.48
C LEU A 444 -7.51 -12.92 -8.13
N ALA A 445 -6.31 -12.76 -7.56
CA ALA A 445 -6.02 -13.24 -6.20
C ALA A 445 -6.93 -12.58 -5.15
N LYS A 446 -7.24 -11.27 -5.28
CA LYS A 446 -8.16 -10.55 -4.37
C LYS A 446 -9.62 -11.00 -4.50
N TRP A 447 -10.03 -11.48 -5.68
CA TRP A 447 -11.36 -12.06 -5.86
C TRP A 447 -11.51 -13.42 -5.13
N GLY A 448 -10.41 -14.14 -4.93
CA GLY A 448 -10.40 -15.44 -4.24
C GLY A 448 -11.24 -16.48 -4.99
N ALA A 449 -11.96 -17.32 -4.27
CA ALA A 449 -12.75 -18.42 -4.87
C ALA A 449 -13.77 -17.97 -5.93
N ARG A 450 -14.23 -16.71 -5.92
CA ARG A 450 -15.13 -16.15 -6.95
C ARG A 450 -14.46 -16.05 -8.33
N ALA A 451 -13.13 -16.06 -8.39
CA ALA A 451 -12.38 -16.05 -9.63
C ALA A 451 -12.17 -17.45 -10.26
N GLU A 452 -12.92 -18.47 -9.82
CA GLU A 452 -12.87 -19.84 -10.39
C GLU A 452 -12.95 -19.85 -11.92
N ALA A 453 -13.81 -19.01 -12.50
CA ALA A 453 -13.98 -18.96 -13.96
C ALA A 453 -12.70 -18.49 -14.71
N ALA A 454 -11.74 -17.86 -14.02
CA ALA A 454 -10.46 -17.44 -14.59
C ALA A 454 -9.37 -18.53 -14.56
N VAL A 455 -9.60 -19.67 -13.90
CA VAL A 455 -8.60 -20.75 -13.76
C VAL A 455 -7.99 -21.16 -15.11
N PRO A 456 -8.74 -21.36 -16.21
CA PRO A 456 -8.13 -21.70 -17.49
C PRO A 456 -7.19 -20.63 -18.05
N ALA A 457 -7.53 -19.35 -17.87
CA ALA A 457 -6.68 -18.24 -18.33
C ALA A 457 -5.43 -18.07 -17.43
N LEU A 458 -5.56 -18.37 -16.13
CA LEU A 458 -4.43 -18.40 -15.21
C LEU A 458 -3.47 -19.54 -15.54
N VAL A 459 -3.99 -20.71 -15.94
CA VAL A 459 -3.16 -21.83 -16.41
C VAL A 459 -2.32 -21.43 -17.63
N GLU A 460 -2.90 -20.72 -18.60
CA GLU A 460 -2.15 -20.17 -19.74
C GLU A 460 -1.09 -19.15 -19.28
N ALA A 461 -1.43 -18.27 -18.33
CA ALA A 461 -0.53 -17.26 -17.80
C ALA A 461 0.66 -17.84 -16.98
N LEU A 462 0.59 -19.11 -16.55
CA LEU A 462 1.73 -19.82 -15.95
C LEU A 462 2.88 -20.06 -16.95
N ASP A 463 2.62 -19.95 -18.25
CA ASP A 463 3.60 -20.08 -19.33
C ASP A 463 4.00 -18.73 -19.95
N ASP A 464 3.56 -17.59 -19.37
CA ASP A 464 3.91 -16.26 -19.88
C ASP A 464 5.42 -16.00 -19.89
N ASP A 465 5.93 -15.31 -20.91
CA ASP A 465 7.34 -14.94 -21.03
C ASP A 465 7.84 -14.14 -19.81
N ASN A 466 6.97 -13.30 -19.24
CA ASN A 466 7.27 -12.50 -18.08
C ASN A 466 7.15 -13.32 -16.78
N ARG A 467 8.28 -13.46 -16.09
CA ARG A 467 8.39 -14.20 -14.82
C ARG A 467 7.44 -13.73 -13.70
N TYR A 468 7.06 -12.46 -13.67
CA TYR A 468 6.14 -11.95 -12.65
C TYR A 468 4.69 -12.28 -12.98
N VAL A 469 4.32 -12.29 -14.27
CA VAL A 469 2.99 -12.78 -14.69
C VAL A 469 2.81 -14.24 -14.27
N ARG A 470 3.82 -15.09 -14.51
CA ARG A 470 3.79 -16.50 -14.04
C ARG A 470 3.65 -16.59 -12.52
N ALA A 471 4.39 -15.78 -11.77
CA ALA A 471 4.35 -15.78 -10.31
C ALA A 471 2.96 -15.37 -9.78
N HIS A 472 2.34 -14.33 -10.34
CA HIS A 472 1.01 -13.89 -9.95
C HIS A 472 -0.11 -14.81 -10.42
N ALA A 473 0.09 -15.52 -11.53
CA ALA A 473 -0.83 -16.57 -11.94
C ALA A 473 -0.85 -17.72 -10.91
N ALA A 474 0.33 -18.18 -10.47
CA ALA A 474 0.44 -19.19 -9.42
C ALA A 474 -0.16 -18.72 -8.07
N GLU A 475 0.09 -17.46 -7.71
CA GLU A 475 -0.47 -16.82 -6.53
C GLU A 475 -2.00 -16.72 -6.59
N ALA A 476 -2.56 -16.29 -7.73
CA ALA A 476 -4.01 -16.25 -7.94
C ALA A 476 -4.64 -17.64 -7.81
N LEU A 477 -4.05 -18.69 -8.40
CA LEU A 477 -4.53 -20.06 -8.25
C LEU A 477 -4.53 -20.51 -6.77
N TYR A 478 -3.50 -20.15 -6.00
CA TYR A 478 -3.44 -20.41 -4.57
C TYR A 478 -4.61 -19.76 -3.80
N TYR A 479 -4.87 -18.47 -4.06
CA TYR A 479 -5.95 -17.72 -3.39
C TYR A 479 -7.36 -18.07 -3.87
N ILE A 480 -7.52 -18.50 -5.14
CA ILE A 480 -8.77 -19.08 -5.63
C ILE A 480 -9.08 -20.35 -4.83
N GLY A 481 -8.09 -21.22 -4.64
CA GLY A 481 -8.13 -22.29 -3.64
C GLY A 481 -9.20 -23.36 -3.84
N THR A 482 -9.91 -23.35 -4.97
CA THR A 482 -10.84 -24.40 -5.41
C THR A 482 -10.08 -25.67 -5.77
N PRO A 483 -10.75 -26.83 -5.89
CA PRO A 483 -10.10 -28.07 -6.31
C PRO A 483 -9.35 -27.92 -7.65
N ASN A 484 -9.97 -27.29 -8.65
CA ASN A 484 -9.36 -27.10 -9.97
C ASN A 484 -8.13 -26.18 -9.91
N ALA A 485 -8.22 -25.07 -9.16
CA ALA A 485 -7.09 -24.15 -9.02
C ALA A 485 -5.91 -24.80 -8.28
N LYS A 486 -6.19 -25.61 -7.26
CA LYS A 486 -5.17 -26.39 -6.52
C LYS A 486 -4.50 -27.44 -7.40
N GLU A 487 -5.28 -28.16 -8.20
CA GLU A 487 -4.75 -29.16 -9.14
C GLU A 487 -3.83 -28.51 -10.18
N ALA A 488 -4.28 -27.41 -10.80
CA ALA A 488 -3.48 -26.62 -11.73
C ALA A 488 -2.15 -26.13 -11.11
N LEU A 489 -2.21 -25.61 -9.88
CA LEU A 489 -1.00 -25.18 -9.17
C LEU A 489 -0.06 -26.35 -8.85
N LEU A 490 -0.58 -27.51 -8.45
CA LEU A 490 0.23 -28.70 -8.18
C LEU A 490 0.91 -29.22 -9.44
N ASP A 491 0.23 -29.21 -10.58
CA ASP A 491 0.81 -29.62 -11.86
C ASP A 491 1.94 -28.70 -12.30
N PHE A 492 1.77 -27.38 -12.15
CA PHE A 492 2.84 -26.42 -12.36
C PHE A 492 4.05 -26.64 -11.45
N LEU A 493 3.81 -26.90 -10.16
CA LEU A 493 4.88 -27.14 -9.19
C LEU A 493 5.66 -28.43 -9.48
N ARG A 494 5.00 -29.49 -9.99
CA ARG A 494 5.67 -30.73 -10.40
C ARG A 494 6.67 -30.53 -11.54
N GLY A 495 6.41 -29.57 -12.43
CA GLY A 495 7.34 -29.18 -13.50
C GLY A 495 8.43 -28.19 -13.08
N SER A 496 8.33 -27.62 -11.88
CA SER A 496 9.23 -26.55 -11.40
C SER A 496 10.54 -27.09 -10.81
N ARG A 497 11.60 -26.27 -10.85
CA ARG A 497 12.91 -26.63 -10.26
C ARG A 497 12.81 -26.77 -8.74
N TRP A 498 12.91 -27.99 -8.24
CA TRP A 498 12.82 -28.32 -6.80
C TRP A 498 14.16 -28.29 -6.05
N CYS A 499 15.30 -28.39 -6.75
CA CYS A 499 16.63 -28.38 -6.13
C CYS A 499 17.35 -27.04 -6.35
N PRO A 500 17.41 -26.15 -5.33
CA PRO A 500 18.09 -24.85 -5.44
C PRO A 500 19.62 -25.00 -5.43
N THR A 501 20.15 -26.14 -5.01
CA THR A 501 21.60 -26.38 -4.87
C THR A 501 22.22 -27.14 -6.03
N THR A 502 21.42 -27.67 -6.97
CA THR A 502 21.96 -28.33 -8.17
C THR A 502 22.59 -27.27 -9.07
N THR A 503 23.92 -27.22 -9.10
CA THR A 503 24.73 -26.40 -10.01
C THR A 503 25.66 -27.33 -10.80
N PRO A 504 26.32 -26.86 -11.87
CA PRO A 504 27.36 -27.67 -12.53
C PRO A 504 28.48 -28.15 -11.58
N ALA A 505 28.72 -27.42 -10.48
CA ALA A 505 29.68 -27.78 -9.44
C ALA A 505 29.10 -28.70 -8.33
N SER A 506 27.78 -28.91 -8.31
CA SER A 506 27.04 -29.68 -7.31
C SER A 506 25.93 -30.49 -7.98
N THR A 507 26.31 -31.23 -9.03
CA THR A 507 25.38 -32.00 -9.88
C THR A 507 24.74 -33.15 -9.12
N PHE A 508 25.47 -33.75 -8.17
CA PHE A 508 24.99 -34.82 -7.29
C PHE A 508 25.05 -34.33 -5.85
N TYR A 509 24.05 -34.73 -5.06
CA TYR A 509 24.10 -34.53 -3.61
C TYR A 509 25.20 -35.45 -3.05
N PRO A 510 26.16 -34.94 -2.27
CA PRO A 510 27.25 -35.75 -1.73
C PRO A 510 26.78 -36.84 -0.76
#